data_AF-A0A5C8WP33-F1
#
_entry.id   AF-A0A5C8WP33-F1
#
_cell.length_a   1.000
_cell.length_b   1.000
_cell.length_c   1.000
_cell.angle_alpha   90.00
_cell.angle_beta   90.00
_cell.angle_gamma   90.00
#
_symmetry.space_group_name_H-M   'P 1'
#
loop_
_entity.id
_entity.type
_entity.pdbx_description
1 polymer ?
#
loop_
_entity_poly.entity_id
_entity_poly.type
_entity_poly.pdbx_seq_one_letter_code
_entity_poly.pdbx_strand_id
1 'polypeptide(L)'
;MLADRNQDPLTIRRPTLGARHHAPPRRRPRTLNAQTANSAVLVFLANGEVQTLGCNEVPKANGGTYWSSDADDARDYTLEGDENERIKRAILADTVRRLALSGFISDQSQVDELVSKVIAESSKKDSPLKGSQLMDLLEFGRIIHAEMSAISDAARLGIPIKGSILYCTTFPCHMCSKHIVAAGIGRVLYIEPYPKSYAEQLQQDSLYVGTGANKTQKVQFSPFIGISPLRFRDLFERGKRKDDKGFFSDWMEGKPKPLVDYTIAIYLNSEEEKRKLIKEILAELLRKGEILEFSDHDVSQQVEAAQQLTVASSPSTDATPDA
;
A
#
# COMPACT_ATOMS: atom_id res chain seq x y z
N MET A 1 20.22 -45.28 41.03
CA MET A 1 20.59 -45.50 39.62
C MET A 1 21.16 -44.21 39.08
N LEU A 2 22.33 -44.32 38.44
CA LEU A 2 23.27 -43.24 38.15
C LEU A 2 22.73 -42.16 37.22
N ALA A 3 23.36 -41.00 37.36
CA ALA A 3 23.12 -39.72 36.70
C ALA A 3 23.15 -39.77 35.17
N ASP A 4 22.45 -38.84 34.54
CA ASP A 4 23.17 -37.91 33.67
C ASP A 4 22.68 -36.47 33.88
N ARG A 5 23.66 -35.59 34.09
CA ARG A 5 23.54 -34.15 34.29
C ARG A 5 23.90 -33.51 32.95
N ASN A 6 23.04 -32.66 32.43
CA ASN A 6 23.48 -31.43 31.76
C ASN A 6 22.34 -30.39 31.79
N GLN A 7 22.39 -29.55 32.83
CA GLN A 7 22.00 -28.12 32.78
C GLN A 7 22.90 -27.47 31.70
N ASP A 8 22.57 -26.40 30.96
CA ASP A 8 21.86 -25.15 31.24
C ASP A 8 21.85 -24.35 29.87
N PRO A 9 21.53 -23.05 29.77
CA PRO A 9 20.28 -22.34 29.98
C PRO A 9 19.82 -21.57 28.70
N LEU A 10 18.65 -20.93 28.78
CA LEU A 10 18.28 -19.66 28.12
C LEU A 10 19.30 -19.08 27.12
N THR A 11 19.22 -19.48 25.85
CA THR A 11 19.77 -18.65 24.78
C THR A 11 18.68 -17.71 24.31
N ILE A 12 18.65 -16.50 24.88
CA ILE A 12 18.01 -15.34 24.23
C ILE A 12 18.76 -15.17 22.90
N ARG A 13 18.23 -15.74 21.83
CA ARG A 13 18.70 -15.43 20.48
C ARG A 13 18.28 -14.01 20.18
N ARG A 14 19.22 -13.08 20.33
CA ARG A 14 19.14 -11.72 19.76
C ARG A 14 18.55 -11.84 18.35
N PRO A 15 17.59 -10.99 17.94
CA PRO A 15 17.25 -10.87 16.53
C PRO A 15 18.51 -10.37 15.84
N THR A 16 19.23 -11.26 15.17
CA THR A 16 20.31 -10.85 14.29
C THR A 16 19.68 -9.96 13.22
N LEU A 17 20.05 -8.67 13.23
CA LEU A 17 19.97 -7.80 12.07
C LEU A 17 20.78 -8.46 10.95
N GLY A 18 20.12 -9.37 10.24
CA GLY A 18 20.63 -10.06 9.07
C GLY A 18 20.02 -9.41 7.85
N ALA A 19 20.48 -8.21 7.52
CA ALA A 19 20.46 -7.74 6.14
C ALA A 19 21.44 -8.60 5.32
N ARG A 20 21.13 -9.89 5.18
CA ARG A 20 21.74 -10.73 4.15
C ARG A 20 20.83 -10.65 2.95
N HIS A 21 21.42 -10.37 1.80
CA HIS A 21 20.82 -10.42 0.46
C HIS A 21 20.24 -11.80 0.12
N HIS A 22 19.23 -12.24 0.86
CA HIS A 22 18.29 -13.23 0.39
C HIS A 22 17.20 -12.45 -0.33
N ALA A 23 17.21 -12.57 -1.67
CA ALA A 23 16.06 -12.19 -2.47
C ALA A 23 14.80 -12.72 -1.77
N PRO A 24 13.79 -11.88 -1.46
CA PRO A 24 12.58 -12.35 -0.82
C PRO A 24 12.04 -13.50 -1.66
N PRO A 25 11.55 -14.60 -1.07
CA PRO A 25 11.05 -15.73 -1.83
C PRO A 25 10.09 -15.21 -2.89
N ARG A 26 10.42 -15.51 -4.15
CA ARG A 26 9.72 -15.11 -5.39
C ARG A 26 8.32 -15.74 -5.49
N ARG A 27 7.62 -15.95 -4.38
CA ARG A 27 6.35 -16.68 -4.24
C ARG A 27 5.39 -15.92 -3.32
N ARG A 28 5.05 -14.68 -3.67
CA ARG A 28 3.83 -14.03 -3.12
C ARG A 28 2.79 -13.93 -4.24
N PRO A 29 1.89 -14.91 -4.37
CA PRO A 29 0.67 -14.75 -5.16
C PRO A 29 -0.18 -13.65 -4.53
N ARG A 30 -0.67 -12.71 -5.34
CA ARG A 30 -1.66 -11.73 -4.88
C ARG A 30 -2.99 -12.44 -4.90
N THR A 31 -3.67 -12.53 -3.76
CA THR A 31 -5.09 -12.90 -3.67
C THR A 31 -6.01 -11.69 -3.96
N LEU A 32 -5.46 -10.47 -3.96
CA LEU A 32 -6.19 -9.20 -3.98
C LEU A 32 -6.07 -8.38 -5.27
N ASN A 33 -7.05 -7.47 -5.45
CA ASN A 33 -6.99 -6.35 -6.37
C ASN A 33 -5.77 -5.46 -6.10
N ALA A 34 -5.24 -4.82 -7.15
CA ALA A 34 -3.94 -4.14 -7.13
C ALA A 34 -3.77 -3.05 -6.05
N GLN A 35 -4.86 -2.45 -5.57
CA GLN A 35 -4.85 -1.40 -4.54
C GLN A 35 -4.70 -1.92 -3.10
N THR A 36 -5.14 -3.15 -2.80
CA THR A 36 -5.06 -3.73 -1.44
C THR A 36 -3.97 -4.78 -1.30
N ALA A 37 -3.41 -5.28 -2.41
CA ALA A 37 -2.49 -6.41 -2.38
C ALA A 37 -1.10 -6.14 -1.76
N ASN A 38 -0.78 -4.89 -1.40
CA ASN A 38 0.52 -4.49 -0.86
C ASN A 38 0.43 -3.79 0.51
N SER A 39 -0.69 -3.91 1.24
CA SER A 39 -0.76 -3.32 2.57
C SER A 39 0.12 -4.06 3.56
N ALA A 40 1.07 -3.34 4.16
CA ALA A 40 1.90 -3.82 5.25
C ALA A 40 1.75 -2.88 6.45
N VAL A 41 1.72 -3.47 7.64
CA VAL A 41 1.50 -2.76 8.90
C VAL A 41 2.56 -3.15 9.92
N LEU A 42 3.03 -2.16 10.66
CA LEU A 42 3.93 -2.31 11.80
C LEU A 42 3.30 -1.58 12.98
N VAL A 43 3.23 -2.21 14.14
CA VAL A 43 2.84 -1.55 15.38
C VAL A 43 4.08 -1.36 16.23
N PHE A 44 4.32 -0.12 16.65
CA PHE A 44 5.50 0.28 17.41
C PHE A 44 5.14 0.79 18.80
N LEU A 45 6.01 0.49 19.76
CA LEU A 45 6.09 1.21 21.02
C LEU A 45 6.60 2.64 20.81
N ALA A 46 6.33 3.51 21.78
CA ALA A 46 6.86 4.89 21.77
C ALA A 46 8.40 4.95 21.79
N ASN A 47 9.07 3.90 22.27
CA ASN A 47 10.53 3.77 22.27
C ASN A 47 11.12 3.33 20.91
N GLY A 48 10.28 3.08 19.90
CA GLY A 48 10.71 2.67 18.56
C GLY A 48 10.87 1.16 18.36
N GLU A 49 10.48 0.32 19.33
CA GLU A 49 10.48 -1.13 19.16
C GLU A 49 9.23 -1.64 18.43
N VAL A 50 9.43 -2.59 17.52
CA VAL A 50 8.33 -3.26 16.80
C VAL A 50 7.67 -4.28 17.72
N GLN A 51 6.36 -4.14 17.92
CA GLN A 51 5.54 -5.07 18.69
C GLN A 51 4.94 -6.16 17.83
N THR A 52 4.26 -5.76 16.75
CA THR A 52 3.59 -6.69 15.83
C THR A 52 3.67 -6.22 14.39
N LEU A 53 3.47 -7.18 13.50
CA LEU A 53 3.50 -7.02 12.06
C LEU A 53 2.16 -7.48 11.49
N GLY A 54 1.73 -6.89 10.38
CA GLY A 54 0.53 -7.32 9.68
C GLY A 54 0.69 -7.21 8.18
N CYS A 55 0.10 -8.14 7.45
CA CYS A 55 -0.08 -8.07 6.01
C CYS A 55 -1.44 -8.63 5.63
N ASN A 56 -1.93 -8.23 4.46
CA ASN A 56 -3.15 -8.80 3.92
C ASN A 56 -2.94 -10.27 3.59
N GLU A 57 -3.64 -11.15 4.30
CA GLU A 57 -3.53 -12.59 4.09
C GLU A 57 -4.78 -13.32 4.62
N VAL A 58 -4.98 -14.57 4.22
CA VAL A 58 -6.07 -15.41 4.70
C VAL A 58 -5.73 -15.94 6.10
N PRO A 59 -6.61 -15.77 7.10
CA PRO A 59 -6.40 -16.29 8.45
C PRO A 59 -6.56 -17.81 8.49
N LYS A 60 -5.95 -18.44 9.49
CA LYS A 60 -6.02 -19.88 9.74
C LYS A 60 -6.82 -20.22 10.99
N ALA A 61 -7.30 -21.46 11.03
CA ALA A 61 -7.74 -22.07 12.29
C ALA A 61 -6.61 -22.04 13.33
N ASN A 62 -6.96 -21.82 14.59
CA ASN A 62 -6.04 -21.65 15.73
C ASN A 62 -5.14 -20.39 15.67
N GLY A 63 -5.41 -19.47 14.74
CA GLY A 63 -4.77 -18.16 14.66
C GLY A 63 -3.59 -18.08 13.68
N GLY A 64 -3.13 -16.85 13.44
CA GLY A 64 -2.15 -16.55 12.39
C GLY A 64 -2.75 -16.64 10.98
N THR A 65 -1.88 -16.64 9.97
CA THR A 65 -2.25 -16.57 8.55
C THR A 65 -1.54 -17.62 7.71
N TYR A 66 -2.06 -17.89 6.50
CA TYR A 66 -1.43 -18.77 5.52
C TYR A 66 -0.13 -18.22 4.94
N TRP A 67 0.81 -19.13 4.70
CA TRP A 67 2.14 -18.88 4.16
C TRP A 67 2.43 -19.90 3.07
N SER A 68 3.29 -19.53 2.12
CA SER A 68 3.63 -20.38 0.97
C SER A 68 4.35 -21.68 1.32
N SER A 69 4.73 -21.86 2.58
CA SER A 69 5.41 -23.05 3.11
C SER A 69 4.46 -24.00 3.83
N ASP A 70 3.18 -23.66 4.02
CA ASP A 70 2.24 -24.55 4.67
C ASP A 70 1.86 -25.72 3.76
N ALA A 71 1.69 -26.90 4.35
CA ALA A 71 1.24 -28.09 3.62
C ALA A 71 -0.20 -27.95 3.11
N ASP A 72 -1.08 -27.33 3.91
CA ASP A 72 -2.51 -27.18 3.63
C ASP A 72 -2.86 -25.73 3.25
N ASP A 73 -2.19 -25.16 2.25
CA ASP A 73 -2.43 -23.78 1.80
C ASP A 73 -3.84 -23.61 1.23
N ALA A 74 -4.73 -22.98 2.01
CA ALA A 74 -6.13 -22.76 1.64
C ALA A 74 -6.42 -21.31 1.21
N ARG A 75 -5.41 -20.56 0.73
CA ARG A 75 -5.59 -19.18 0.24
C ARG A 75 -6.52 -19.09 -0.97
N ASP A 76 -7.09 -17.92 -1.22
CA ASP A 76 -8.11 -17.74 -2.28
C ASP A 76 -7.67 -18.14 -3.69
N TYR A 77 -6.37 -18.21 -3.97
CA TYR A 77 -5.87 -18.69 -5.27
C TYR A 77 -5.73 -20.21 -5.36
N THR A 78 -5.71 -20.93 -4.23
CA THR A 78 -5.72 -22.39 -4.20
C THR A 78 -7.12 -22.95 -4.24
N LEU A 79 -8.12 -22.15 -3.84
CA LEU A 79 -9.54 -22.47 -4.00
C LEU A 79 -10.07 -21.89 -5.32
N GLU A 80 -10.95 -22.61 -6.00
CA GLU A 80 -11.49 -22.18 -7.29
C GLU A 80 -12.44 -20.99 -7.14
N GLY A 81 -11.93 -19.77 -7.37
CA GLY A 81 -12.74 -18.57 -7.58
C GLY A 81 -12.68 -17.51 -6.46
N ASP A 82 -13.25 -16.34 -6.76
CA ASP A 82 -13.32 -15.19 -5.86
C ASP A 82 -14.70 -15.11 -5.20
N GLU A 83 -14.79 -15.55 -3.94
CA GLU A 83 -16.06 -15.60 -3.20
C GLU A 83 -16.65 -14.19 -2.98
N ASN A 84 -15.81 -13.15 -2.89
CA ASN A 84 -16.28 -11.77 -2.77
C ASN A 84 -17.03 -11.34 -4.04
N GLU A 85 -16.49 -11.66 -5.22
CA GLU A 85 -17.17 -11.40 -6.49
C GLU A 85 -18.44 -12.22 -6.66
N ARG A 86 -18.45 -13.47 -6.18
CA ARG A 86 -19.65 -14.32 -6.18
C ARG A 86 -20.75 -13.72 -5.31
N ILE A 87 -20.42 -13.30 -4.09
CA ILE A 87 -21.38 -12.72 -3.14
C ILE A 87 -21.92 -11.39 -3.65
N LYS A 88 -21.09 -10.50 -4.22
CA LYS A 88 -21.57 -9.26 -4.85
C LYS A 88 -22.63 -9.50 -5.92
N ARG A 89 -22.37 -10.45 -6.83
CA ARG A 89 -23.32 -10.82 -7.88
C ARG A 89 -24.61 -11.39 -7.31
N ALA A 90 -24.52 -12.18 -6.24
CA ALA A 90 -25.69 -12.69 -5.53
C ALA A 90 -26.52 -11.56 -4.88
N ILE A 91 -25.87 -10.59 -4.23
CA ILE A 91 -26.53 -9.41 -3.65
C ILE A 91 -27.19 -8.57 -4.74
N LEU A 92 -26.51 -8.36 -5.87
CA LEU A 92 -27.06 -7.63 -7.01
C LEU A 92 -28.31 -8.34 -7.57
N ALA A 93 -28.24 -9.66 -7.74
CA ALA A 93 -29.37 -10.48 -8.18
C ALA A 93 -30.56 -10.41 -7.22
N ASP A 94 -30.29 -10.55 -5.91
CA ASP A 94 -31.31 -10.45 -4.86
C ASP A 94 -31.97 -9.07 -4.86
N THR A 95 -31.18 -8.00 -5.02
CA THR A 95 -31.68 -6.62 -5.11
C THR A 95 -32.66 -6.45 -6.27
N VAL A 96 -32.31 -6.93 -7.46
CA VAL A 96 -33.18 -6.86 -8.65
C VAL A 96 -34.48 -7.63 -8.42
N ARG A 97 -34.42 -8.83 -7.83
CA ARG A 97 -35.62 -9.62 -7.50
C ARG A 97 -36.52 -8.92 -6.49
N ARG A 98 -35.96 -8.28 -5.45
CA ARG A 98 -36.74 -7.52 -4.46
C ARG A 98 -37.41 -6.28 -5.05
N LEU A 99 -36.74 -5.59 -5.98
CA LEU A 99 -37.34 -4.48 -6.73
C LEU A 99 -38.53 -4.97 -7.57
N ALA A 100 -38.42 -6.15 -8.17
CA ALA A 100 -39.54 -6.75 -8.89
C ALA A 100 -40.72 -7.04 -7.95
N LEU A 101 -40.49 -7.72 -6.82
CA LEU A 101 -41.54 -8.01 -5.83
C LEU A 101 -42.20 -6.74 -5.28
N SER A 102 -41.47 -5.63 -5.23
CA SER A 102 -41.96 -4.33 -4.77
C SER A 102 -42.70 -3.54 -5.86
N GLY A 103 -42.88 -4.12 -7.05
CA GLY A 103 -43.63 -3.51 -8.16
C GLY A 103 -42.85 -2.48 -8.97
N PHE A 104 -41.52 -2.34 -8.76
CA PHE A 104 -40.69 -1.44 -9.58
C PHE A 104 -40.38 -2.03 -10.96
N ILE A 105 -40.58 -3.34 -11.15
CA ILE A 105 -40.46 -4.01 -12.45
C ILE A 105 -41.86 -4.50 -12.84
N SER A 106 -42.39 -3.96 -13.93
CA SER A 106 -43.77 -4.20 -14.35
C SER A 106 -44.02 -5.64 -14.81
N ASP A 107 -43.05 -6.26 -15.49
CA ASP A 107 -43.17 -7.62 -15.99
C ASP A 107 -42.39 -8.61 -15.09
N GLN A 108 -43.13 -9.32 -14.25
CA GLN A 108 -42.57 -10.32 -13.34
C GLN A 108 -42.02 -11.55 -14.07
N SER A 109 -42.50 -11.85 -15.28
CA SER A 109 -42.07 -13.03 -16.04
C SER A 109 -40.64 -12.90 -16.58
N GLN A 110 -40.13 -11.67 -16.68
CA GLN A 110 -38.80 -11.36 -17.23
C GLN A 110 -37.71 -11.19 -16.15
N VAL A 111 -38.05 -11.36 -14.86
CA VAL A 111 -37.13 -11.02 -13.77
C VAL A 111 -35.84 -11.85 -13.81
N ASP A 112 -35.93 -13.15 -14.06
CA ASP A 112 -34.73 -14.00 -14.13
C ASP A 112 -33.85 -13.70 -15.35
N GLU A 113 -34.46 -13.31 -16.47
CA GLU A 113 -33.73 -12.85 -17.65
C GLU A 113 -33.01 -11.53 -17.35
N LEU A 114 -33.70 -10.59 -16.68
CA LEU A 114 -33.14 -9.31 -16.26
C LEU A 114 -31.97 -9.50 -15.28
N VAL A 115 -32.12 -10.38 -14.28
CA VAL A 115 -31.04 -10.74 -13.34
C VAL A 115 -29.83 -11.25 -14.11
N SER A 116 -30.03 -12.17 -15.05
CA SER A 116 -28.95 -12.74 -15.87
C SER A 116 -28.23 -11.66 -16.68
N LYS A 117 -28.98 -10.73 -17.30
CA LYS A 117 -28.43 -9.58 -18.02
C LYS A 117 -27.63 -8.65 -17.11
N VAL A 118 -28.14 -8.32 -15.93
CA VAL A 118 -27.48 -7.44 -14.96
C VAL A 118 -26.17 -8.06 -14.44
N ILE A 119 -26.17 -9.35 -14.12
CA ILE A 119 -24.94 -10.06 -13.71
C ILE A 119 -23.91 -10.08 -14.84
N ALA A 120 -24.34 -10.38 -16.07
CA ALA A 120 -23.45 -10.36 -17.23
C ALA A 120 -22.85 -8.97 -17.46
N GLU A 121 -23.68 -7.92 -17.34
CA GLU A 121 -23.27 -6.52 -17.45
C GLU A 121 -22.25 -6.14 -16.37
N SER A 122 -22.47 -6.54 -15.11
CA SER A 122 -21.53 -6.28 -14.00
C SER A 122 -20.12 -6.86 -14.22
N SER A 123 -20.00 -7.87 -15.09
CA SER A 123 -18.71 -8.51 -15.40
C SER A 123 -17.98 -7.85 -16.57
N LYS A 124 -18.60 -6.91 -17.29
CA LYS A 124 -17.96 -6.20 -18.41
C LYS A 124 -17.01 -5.12 -17.92
N LYS A 125 -15.91 -4.94 -18.65
CA LYS A 125 -14.82 -4.04 -18.25
C LYS A 125 -15.22 -2.57 -18.17
N ASP A 126 -16.07 -2.13 -19.10
CA ASP A 126 -16.50 -0.74 -19.26
C ASP A 126 -17.97 -0.54 -18.85
N SER A 127 -18.51 -1.48 -18.05
CA SER A 127 -19.88 -1.37 -17.58
C SER A 127 -20.04 -0.20 -16.62
N PRO A 128 -21.15 0.57 -16.72
CA PRO A 128 -21.53 1.55 -15.70
C PRO A 128 -21.65 0.94 -14.30
N LEU A 129 -21.95 -0.36 -14.20
CA LEU A 129 -22.09 -1.04 -12.91
C LEU A 129 -20.77 -1.29 -12.20
N LYS A 130 -19.65 -1.36 -12.93
CA LYS A 130 -18.34 -1.70 -12.36
C LYS A 130 -17.80 -0.64 -11.39
N GLY A 131 -18.21 0.62 -11.58
CA GLY A 131 -17.86 1.73 -10.69
C GLY A 131 -18.89 1.99 -9.59
N SER A 132 -19.91 1.15 -9.44
CA SER A 132 -20.92 1.31 -8.40
C SER A 132 -20.38 0.97 -7.01
N GLN A 133 -20.93 1.60 -5.97
CA GLN A 133 -20.56 1.32 -4.58
C GLN A 133 -20.74 -0.16 -4.20
N LEU A 134 -21.75 -0.82 -4.77
CA LEU A 134 -21.99 -2.25 -4.57
C LEU A 134 -20.84 -3.12 -5.11
N MET A 135 -20.34 -2.78 -6.29
CA MET A 135 -19.25 -3.54 -6.91
C MET A 135 -17.88 -3.24 -6.30
N ASP A 136 -17.77 -2.16 -5.52
CA ASP A 136 -16.57 -1.78 -4.78
C ASP A 136 -16.43 -2.46 -3.41
N LEU A 137 -17.42 -3.23 -2.95
CA LEU A 137 -17.38 -3.95 -1.68
C LEU A 137 -16.19 -4.93 -1.60
N LEU A 138 -15.56 -5.06 -0.43
CA LEU A 138 -14.42 -5.96 -0.19
C LEU A 138 -14.59 -6.83 1.05
N GLU A 139 -15.72 -6.70 1.74
CA GLU A 139 -15.98 -7.25 3.07
C GLU A 139 -16.19 -8.77 3.07
N PHE A 140 -16.48 -9.36 1.91
CA PHE A 140 -16.80 -10.78 1.79
C PHE A 140 -15.60 -11.63 1.39
N GLY A 141 -14.44 -11.02 1.17
CA GLY A 141 -13.19 -11.75 1.00
C GLY A 141 -12.77 -12.46 2.30
N ARG A 142 -12.13 -13.62 2.19
CA ARG A 142 -11.60 -14.33 3.37
C ARG A 142 -10.38 -13.64 3.99
N ILE A 143 -9.86 -12.63 3.33
CA ILE A 143 -8.59 -11.98 3.63
C ILE A 143 -8.81 -11.00 4.77
N ILE A 144 -7.99 -11.13 5.81
CA ILE A 144 -7.89 -10.11 6.85
C ILE A 144 -6.94 -9.00 6.38
N HIS A 145 -7.31 -7.75 6.60
CA HIS A 145 -6.44 -6.63 6.27
C HIS A 145 -5.24 -6.56 7.23
N ALA A 146 -4.15 -5.94 6.78
CA ALA A 146 -2.89 -5.86 7.49
C ALA A 146 -3.04 -5.23 8.89
N GLU A 147 -3.90 -4.23 9.04
CA GLU A 147 -4.15 -3.55 10.32
C GLU A 147 -4.84 -4.50 11.30
N MET A 148 -5.90 -5.17 10.84
CA MET A 148 -6.64 -6.15 11.64
C MET A 148 -5.79 -7.37 11.96
N SER A 149 -4.92 -7.78 11.03
CA SER A 149 -3.93 -8.86 11.19
C SER A 149 -2.95 -8.52 12.31
N ALA A 150 -2.33 -7.34 12.29
CA ALA A 150 -1.40 -6.90 13.33
C ALA A 150 -2.04 -6.79 14.73
N ILE A 151 -3.29 -6.33 14.79
CA ILE A 151 -4.07 -6.25 16.04
C ILE A 151 -4.44 -7.65 16.55
N SER A 152 -4.87 -8.54 15.66
CA SER A 152 -5.23 -9.92 16.02
C SER A 152 -4.01 -10.70 16.50
N ASP A 153 -2.86 -10.49 15.87
CA ASP A 153 -1.59 -11.09 16.30
C ASP A 153 -1.16 -10.56 17.67
N ALA A 154 -1.33 -9.27 17.94
CA ALA A 154 -1.06 -8.72 19.26
C ALA A 154 -1.93 -9.38 20.34
N ALA A 155 -3.24 -9.50 20.08
CA ALA A 155 -4.16 -10.16 20.99
C ALA A 155 -3.81 -11.64 21.22
N ARG A 156 -3.51 -12.37 20.14
CA ARG A 156 -3.12 -13.79 20.18
C ARG A 156 -1.83 -14.03 20.96
N LEU A 157 -0.87 -13.13 20.87
CA LEU A 157 0.42 -13.22 21.55
C LEU A 157 0.44 -12.56 22.95
N GLY A 158 -0.66 -11.93 23.36
CA GLY A 158 -0.74 -11.21 24.64
C GLY A 158 0.11 -9.93 24.69
N ILE A 159 0.36 -9.31 23.53
CA ILE A 159 1.19 -8.10 23.42
C ILE A 159 0.29 -6.86 23.58
N PRO A 160 0.50 -6.02 24.59
CA PRO A 160 -0.30 -4.81 24.77
C PRO A 160 0.06 -3.76 23.73
N ILE A 161 -0.95 -3.27 22.99
CA ILE A 161 -0.79 -2.26 21.91
C ILE A 161 -1.52 -0.94 22.21
N LYS A 162 -1.97 -0.75 23.45
CA LYS A 162 -2.61 0.50 23.89
C LYS A 162 -1.57 1.61 23.94
N GLY A 163 -1.87 2.74 23.30
CA GLY A 163 -0.99 3.89 23.18
C GLY A 163 0.10 3.75 22.12
N SER A 164 0.14 2.62 21.41
CA SER A 164 1.14 2.36 20.37
C SER A 164 0.91 3.21 19.12
N ILE A 165 1.92 3.24 18.25
CA ILE A 165 1.88 3.91 16.95
C ILE A 165 1.80 2.85 15.85
N LEU A 166 0.79 2.93 14.99
CA LEU A 166 0.62 2.03 13.86
C LEU A 166 1.14 2.71 12.59
N TYR A 167 2.06 2.06 11.89
CA TYR A 167 2.55 2.46 10.58
C TYR A 167 1.93 1.55 9.54
N CYS A 168 1.37 2.13 8.48
CA CYS A 168 0.74 1.41 7.39
C CYS A 168 1.17 1.99 6.05
N THR A 169 1.24 1.14 5.03
CA THR A 169 1.61 1.59 3.67
C THR A 169 0.45 2.31 2.98
N THR A 170 -0.79 1.97 3.33
CA THR A 170 -2.01 2.51 2.74
C THR A 170 -2.94 2.97 3.85
N PHE A 171 -3.66 4.07 3.64
CA PHE A 171 -4.61 4.60 4.62
C PHE A 171 -5.66 3.53 5.00
N PRO A 172 -5.91 3.29 6.30
CA PRO A 172 -6.81 2.22 6.73
C PRO A 172 -8.25 2.43 6.26
N CYS A 173 -8.91 1.35 5.84
CA CYS A 173 -10.34 1.40 5.53
C CYS A 173 -11.17 1.65 6.80
N HIS A 174 -12.45 1.97 6.64
CA HIS A 174 -13.36 2.23 7.76
C HIS A 174 -13.51 1.01 8.70
N MET A 175 -13.44 -0.22 8.15
CA MET A 175 -13.46 -1.44 8.95
C MET A 175 -12.19 -1.62 9.78
N CYS A 176 -11.01 -1.32 9.23
CA CYS A 176 -9.76 -1.33 10.01
C CYS A 176 -9.75 -0.24 11.08
N SER A 177 -10.23 0.96 10.73
CA SER A 177 -10.15 2.15 11.58
C SER A 177 -10.90 1.98 12.90
N LYS A 178 -12.09 1.36 12.89
CA LYS A 178 -12.81 1.05 14.14
C LYS A 178 -12.03 0.08 15.05
N HIS A 179 -11.29 -0.88 14.49
CA HIS A 179 -10.44 -1.79 15.28
C HIS A 179 -9.22 -1.08 15.85
N ILE A 180 -8.61 -0.17 15.09
CA ILE A 180 -7.50 0.67 15.55
C ILE A 180 -7.92 1.51 16.76
N VAL A 181 -9.06 2.20 16.65
CA VAL A 181 -9.63 3.00 17.74
C VAL A 181 -9.94 2.11 18.95
N ALA A 182 -10.64 0.98 18.75
CA ALA A 182 -11.02 0.07 19.83
C ALA A 182 -9.82 -0.59 20.53
N ALA A 183 -8.74 -0.87 19.80
CA ALA A 183 -7.49 -1.40 20.35
C ALA A 183 -6.73 -0.38 21.21
N GLY A 184 -7.13 0.89 21.17
CA GLY A 184 -6.48 1.98 21.91
C GLY A 184 -5.16 2.41 21.29
N ILE A 185 -4.95 2.19 19.99
CA ILE A 185 -3.79 2.72 19.26
C ILE A 185 -3.88 4.25 19.27
N GLY A 186 -2.79 4.92 19.66
CA GLY A 186 -2.81 6.38 19.86
C GLY A 186 -2.65 7.17 18.56
N ARG A 187 -1.94 6.60 17.58
CA ARG A 187 -1.61 7.28 16.33
C ARG A 187 -1.42 6.30 15.18
N VAL A 188 -1.85 6.73 13.99
CA VAL A 188 -1.61 6.03 12.72
C VAL A 188 -0.76 6.90 11.79
N LEU A 189 0.24 6.30 11.16
CA LEU A 189 1.05 6.90 10.11
C LEU A 189 0.86 6.10 8.82
N TYR A 190 0.42 6.76 7.74
CA TYR A 190 0.14 6.10 6.45
C TYR A 190 0.92 6.72 5.29
N ILE A 191 1.35 5.93 4.30
CA ILE A 191 2.07 6.48 3.12
C ILE A 191 1.09 6.90 2.04
N GLU A 192 0.27 5.97 1.54
CA GLU A 192 -0.62 6.22 0.42
C GLU A 192 -2.04 6.57 0.90
N PRO A 193 -2.68 7.61 0.34
CA PRO A 193 -4.06 7.92 0.66
C PRO A 193 -5.00 6.84 0.14
N TYR A 194 -6.12 6.63 0.82
CA TYR A 194 -7.19 5.73 0.40
C TYR A 194 -8.53 6.49 0.37
N PRO A 195 -8.83 7.21 -0.73
CA PRO A 195 -9.94 8.16 -0.78
C PRO A 195 -11.33 7.51 -0.66
N LYS A 196 -11.42 6.17 -0.77
CA LYS A 196 -12.68 5.41 -0.58
C LYS A 196 -13.00 5.12 0.89
N SER A 197 -12.12 5.47 1.83
CA SER A 197 -12.35 5.21 3.24
C SER A 197 -13.34 6.20 3.85
N TYR A 198 -14.40 5.68 4.45
CA TYR A 198 -15.34 6.47 5.25
C TYR A 198 -14.89 6.66 6.71
N ALA A 199 -13.64 6.33 7.06
CA ALA A 199 -13.15 6.32 8.44
C ALA A 199 -13.36 7.64 9.18
N GLU A 200 -12.98 8.76 8.56
CA GLU A 200 -13.17 10.07 9.20
C GLU A 200 -14.64 10.44 9.32
N GLN A 201 -15.46 10.12 8.31
CA GLN A 201 -16.90 10.41 8.33
C GLN A 201 -17.64 9.59 9.39
N LEU A 202 -17.30 8.32 9.57
CA LEU A 202 -18.02 7.41 10.45
C LEU A 202 -17.55 7.49 11.91
N GLN A 203 -16.33 7.99 12.17
CA GLN A 203 -15.73 8.04 13.51
C GLN A 203 -15.24 9.46 13.85
N GLN A 204 -15.99 10.49 13.44
CA GLN A 204 -15.65 11.89 13.66
C GLN A 204 -15.43 12.24 15.13
N ASP A 205 -16.06 11.53 16.06
CA ASP A 205 -15.94 11.70 17.50
C ASP A 205 -14.62 11.16 18.06
N SER A 206 -14.06 10.12 17.44
CA SER A 206 -12.98 9.31 17.99
C SER A 206 -11.67 9.36 17.19
N LEU A 207 -11.71 9.75 15.92
CA LEU A 207 -10.53 9.91 15.06
C LEU A 207 -10.60 11.18 14.24
N TYR A 208 -9.44 11.62 13.75
CA TYR A 208 -9.34 12.72 12.77
C TYR A 208 -8.11 12.52 11.88
N VAL A 209 -8.15 13.09 10.67
CA VAL A 209 -7.01 13.10 9.77
C VAL A 209 -6.28 14.45 9.87
N GLY A 210 -4.97 14.42 10.10
CA GLY A 210 -4.22 15.67 10.21
C GLY A 210 -2.73 15.51 10.49
N THR A 211 -2.00 16.60 10.28
CA THR A 211 -0.55 16.72 10.52
C THR A 211 -0.27 17.52 11.80
N GLY A 212 0.93 17.36 12.35
CA GLY A 212 1.38 18.10 13.54
C GLY A 212 1.03 17.44 14.87
N ALA A 213 1.21 18.17 15.97
CA ALA A 213 0.95 17.69 17.33
C ALA A 213 -0.55 17.46 17.54
N ASN A 214 -0.90 16.32 18.16
CA ASN A 214 -2.28 16.03 18.51
C ASN A 214 -2.74 16.95 19.65
N LYS A 215 -3.70 17.84 19.35
CA LYS A 215 -4.31 18.76 20.32
C LYS A 215 -5.65 18.24 20.86
N THR A 216 -6.03 17.02 20.49
CA THR A 216 -7.31 16.40 20.82
C THR A 216 -7.08 15.09 21.58
N GLN A 217 -8.14 14.52 22.16
CA GLN A 217 -8.12 13.17 22.73
C GLN A 217 -8.44 12.07 21.69
N LYS A 218 -8.52 12.43 20.41
CA LYS A 218 -8.88 11.52 19.31
C LYS A 218 -7.64 10.83 18.76
N VAL A 219 -7.84 9.67 18.13
CA VAL A 219 -6.77 8.96 17.40
C VAL A 219 -6.41 9.75 16.14
N GLN A 220 -5.14 10.13 16.02
CA GLN A 220 -4.65 10.90 14.88
C GLN A 220 -4.19 9.99 13.75
N PHE A 221 -4.74 10.19 12.55
CA PHE A 221 -4.25 9.58 11.32
C PHE A 221 -3.45 10.62 10.56
N SER A 222 -2.14 10.38 10.40
CA SER A 222 -1.22 11.30 9.76
C SER A 222 -0.58 10.69 8.52
N PRO A 223 -0.46 11.44 7.40
CA PRO A 223 0.39 11.01 6.31
C PRO A 223 1.85 10.97 6.78
N PHE A 224 2.59 9.96 6.34
CA PHE A 224 4.02 9.85 6.58
C PHE A 224 4.76 10.86 5.70
N ILE A 225 5.59 11.69 6.32
CA ILE A 225 6.41 12.69 5.64
C ILE A 225 7.87 12.25 5.75
N GLY A 226 8.54 12.05 4.61
CA GLY A 226 9.94 11.62 4.56
C GLY A 226 10.39 11.23 3.15
N ILE A 227 11.55 10.58 3.04
CA ILE A 227 12.12 10.13 1.74
C ILE A 227 11.38 8.90 1.19
N SER A 228 10.89 8.02 2.08
CA SER A 228 10.28 6.73 1.72
C SER A 228 9.08 6.82 0.75
N PRO A 229 8.10 7.74 0.91
CA PRO A 229 6.95 7.86 0.01
C PRO A 229 7.29 8.03 -1.48
N LEU A 230 8.42 8.66 -1.81
CA LEU A 230 8.78 8.96 -3.20
C LEU A 230 9.20 7.72 -3.99
N ARG A 231 9.84 6.75 -3.33
CA ARG A 231 10.37 5.52 -3.98
C ARG A 231 9.60 4.26 -3.61
N PHE A 232 8.71 4.33 -2.61
CA PHE A 232 7.97 3.17 -2.14
C PHE A 232 7.15 2.54 -3.27
N ARG A 233 6.49 3.37 -4.08
CA ARG A 233 5.72 2.93 -5.24
C ARG A 233 6.60 2.22 -6.27
N ASP A 234 7.69 2.84 -6.71
CA ASP A 234 8.63 2.26 -7.67
C ASP A 234 9.17 0.88 -7.24
N LEU A 235 9.40 0.70 -5.94
CA LEU A 235 10.05 -0.49 -5.38
C LEU A 235 9.09 -1.61 -4.98
N PHE A 236 7.85 -1.26 -4.62
CA PHE A 236 6.92 -2.22 -4.01
C PHE A 236 5.57 -2.32 -4.71
N GLU A 237 5.20 -1.35 -5.57
CA GLU A 237 3.98 -1.46 -6.38
C GLU A 237 4.10 -2.65 -7.35
N ARG A 238 3.01 -3.39 -7.50
CA ARG A 238 2.91 -4.46 -8.49
C ARG A 238 1.63 -4.26 -9.30
N GLY A 239 1.62 -4.73 -10.54
CA GLY A 239 0.45 -4.70 -11.42
C GLY A 239 -0.64 -5.72 -11.05
N LYS A 240 -1.82 -5.60 -11.68
CA LYS A 240 -2.92 -6.57 -11.53
C LYS A 240 -2.45 -7.98 -11.94
N ARG A 241 -2.96 -8.99 -11.23
CA ARG A 241 -2.62 -10.41 -11.43
C ARG A 241 -3.84 -11.29 -11.74
N LYS A 242 -5.01 -10.68 -11.88
CA LYS A 242 -6.23 -11.35 -12.32
C LYS A 242 -6.48 -10.97 -13.77
N ASP A 243 -6.93 -11.93 -14.56
CA ASP A 243 -7.45 -11.67 -15.90
C ASP A 243 -8.82 -10.95 -15.83
N ASP A 244 -9.37 -10.57 -16.97
CA ASP A 244 -10.67 -9.89 -17.04
C ASP A 244 -11.85 -10.79 -16.58
N LYS A 245 -11.61 -12.10 -16.38
CA LYS A 245 -12.60 -13.07 -15.88
C LYS A 245 -12.45 -13.32 -14.37
N GLY A 246 -11.45 -12.72 -13.72
CA GLY A 246 -11.19 -12.85 -12.29
C GLY A 246 -10.31 -14.04 -11.89
N PHE A 247 -9.81 -14.81 -12.86
CA PHE A 247 -8.89 -15.91 -12.59
C PHE A 247 -7.47 -15.37 -12.40
N PHE A 248 -6.69 -16.04 -11.55
CA PHE A 248 -5.29 -15.68 -11.32
C PHE A 248 -4.45 -16.07 -12.55
N SER A 249 -3.65 -15.13 -13.05
CA SER A 249 -2.68 -15.41 -14.12
C SER A 249 -1.47 -16.16 -13.55
N ASP A 250 -1.03 -17.19 -14.27
CA ASP A 250 0.20 -17.92 -13.99
C ASP A 250 1.43 -17.01 -13.98
N TRP A 251 2.51 -17.49 -13.37
CA TRP A 251 3.73 -16.70 -13.17
C TRP A 251 4.30 -16.17 -14.48
N MET A 252 4.89 -14.96 -14.43
CA MET A 252 5.61 -14.43 -15.58
C MET A 252 6.84 -15.30 -15.87
N GLU A 253 6.73 -16.14 -16.90
CA GLU A 253 7.86 -16.82 -17.52
C GLU A 253 8.59 -15.82 -18.43
N GLY A 254 9.40 -14.96 -17.81
CA GLY A 254 10.20 -13.96 -18.50
C GLY A 254 11.63 -13.92 -17.99
N LYS A 255 12.54 -13.33 -18.78
CA LYS A 255 13.89 -13.02 -18.31
C LYS A 255 13.78 -12.10 -17.08
N PRO A 256 14.44 -12.42 -15.95
CA PRO A 256 14.45 -11.54 -14.78
C PRO A 256 14.93 -10.15 -15.18
N LYS A 257 14.16 -9.12 -14.84
CA LYS A 257 14.53 -7.72 -15.02
C LYS A 257 14.46 -6.99 -13.67
N PRO A 258 15.30 -5.98 -13.44
CA PRO A 258 15.17 -5.14 -12.26
C PRO A 258 13.81 -4.44 -12.25
N LEU A 259 13.22 -4.29 -11.07
CA LEU A 259 11.91 -3.64 -10.90
C LEU A 259 12.01 -2.13 -11.12
N VAL A 260 13.14 -1.56 -10.72
CA VAL A 260 13.50 -0.15 -10.97
C VAL A 260 14.65 -0.16 -11.97
N ASP A 261 14.41 0.45 -13.12
CA ASP A 261 15.47 0.66 -14.10
C ASP A 261 16.34 1.82 -13.59
N TYR A 262 17.52 1.49 -13.07
CA TYR A 262 18.41 2.49 -12.48
C TYR A 262 19.16 3.21 -13.60
N THR A 263 18.63 4.35 -14.02
CA THR A 263 19.21 5.19 -15.08
C THR A 263 20.27 6.17 -14.56
N ILE A 264 21.03 5.83 -13.50
CA ILE A 264 22.14 6.71 -13.04
C ILE A 264 23.14 6.95 -14.18
N ALA A 265 23.48 5.91 -14.95
CA ALA A 265 24.43 6.02 -16.06
C ALA A 265 23.88 6.78 -17.28
N ILE A 266 22.58 7.10 -17.31
CA ILE A 266 21.96 7.86 -18.41
C ILE A 266 21.89 9.34 -18.10
N TYR A 267 21.97 9.76 -16.82
CA TYR A 267 21.78 11.17 -16.48
C TYR A 267 22.79 12.08 -17.19
N LEU A 268 24.09 11.77 -17.09
CA LEU A 268 25.16 12.51 -17.77
C LEU A 268 25.02 12.47 -19.29
N ASN A 269 24.74 11.30 -19.85
CA ASN A 269 24.54 11.17 -21.30
C ASN A 269 23.29 11.94 -21.78
N SER A 270 22.22 11.95 -20.98
CA SER A 270 21.00 12.70 -21.28
C SER A 270 21.19 14.20 -21.10
N GLU A 271 22.00 14.63 -20.14
CA GLU A 271 22.39 16.03 -19.98
C GLU A 271 23.23 16.48 -21.16
N GLU A 272 24.15 15.64 -21.63
CA GLU A 272 24.98 15.94 -22.80
C GLU A 272 24.14 16.02 -24.09
N GLU A 273 23.19 15.10 -24.29
CA GLU A 273 22.23 15.16 -25.39
C GLU A 273 21.31 16.40 -25.31
N LYS A 274 20.77 16.70 -24.12
CA LYS A 274 19.96 17.92 -23.90
C LYS A 274 20.78 19.18 -24.12
N ARG A 275 22.04 19.20 -23.67
CA ARG A 275 22.97 20.32 -23.90
C ARG A 275 23.21 20.54 -25.38
N LYS A 276 23.37 19.47 -26.16
CA LYS A 276 23.52 19.55 -27.61
C LYS A 276 22.25 20.10 -28.27
N LEU A 277 21.08 19.61 -27.89
CA LEU A 277 19.79 20.09 -28.41
C LEU A 277 19.58 21.58 -28.07
N ILE A 278 19.87 22.00 -26.84
CA ILE A 278 19.78 23.41 -26.43
C ILE A 278 20.73 24.27 -27.26
N LYS A 279 21.97 23.83 -27.50
CA LYS A 279 22.92 24.54 -28.37
C LYS A 279 22.41 24.68 -29.81
N GLU A 280 21.80 23.64 -30.37
CA GLU A 280 21.23 23.67 -31.71
C GLU A 280 20.05 24.65 -31.80
N ILE A 281 19.15 24.64 -30.82
CA ILE A 281 18.03 25.58 -30.71
C ILE A 281 18.55 27.02 -30.59
N LEU A 282 19.50 27.28 -29.70
CA LEU A 282 20.10 28.61 -29.52
C LEU A 282 20.78 29.10 -30.81
N ALA A 283 21.50 28.22 -31.51
CA ALA A 283 22.11 28.56 -32.80
C ALA A 283 21.07 28.85 -33.90
N GLU A 284 19.91 28.19 -33.88
CA GLU A 284 18.80 28.50 -34.78
C GLU A 284 18.14 29.84 -34.45
N LEU A 285 17.90 30.13 -33.17
CA LEU A 285 17.35 31.42 -32.73
C LEU A 285 18.28 32.59 -33.02
N LEU A 286 19.60 32.40 -32.86
CA LEU A 286 20.64 33.36 -33.29
C LEU A 286 20.57 33.62 -34.81
N ARG A 287 20.46 32.55 -35.61
CA ARG A 287 20.33 32.67 -37.09
C ARG A 287 19.05 33.39 -37.52
N LYS A 288 17.97 33.25 -36.76
CA LYS A 288 16.69 33.95 -36.99
C LYS A 288 16.70 35.40 -36.47
N GLY A 289 17.76 35.82 -35.76
CA GLY A 289 17.88 37.15 -35.16
C GLY A 289 16.93 37.37 -33.97
N GLU A 290 16.39 36.29 -33.40
CA GLU A 290 15.46 36.35 -32.27
C GLU A 290 16.20 36.53 -30.93
N ILE A 291 17.51 36.31 -30.91
CA ILE A 291 18.42 36.57 -29.77
C ILE A 291 19.74 37.16 -30.28
N LEU A 292 20.41 37.99 -29.46
CA LEU A 292 21.77 38.52 -29.72
C LEU A 292 22.83 37.61 -29.06
N GLU A 293 24.07 37.63 -29.59
CA GLU A 293 25.16 36.68 -29.30
C GLU A 293 25.30 36.20 -27.84
N PHE A 294 25.58 34.90 -27.68
CA PHE A 294 26.00 34.28 -26.41
C PHE A 294 27.54 34.16 -26.39
N SER A 295 28.20 34.76 -25.40
CA SER A 295 29.61 34.45 -25.11
C SER A 295 29.69 33.42 -23.98
N ASP A 296 30.56 32.40 -24.12
CA ASP A 296 30.80 31.37 -23.09
C ASP A 296 31.25 31.95 -21.73
N HIS A 297 31.59 33.24 -21.69
CA HIS A 297 32.10 33.93 -20.51
C HIS A 297 31.02 34.30 -19.48
N ASP A 298 29.75 34.34 -19.87
CA ASP A 298 28.64 34.81 -19.02
C ASP A 298 28.06 33.72 -18.10
N VAL A 299 28.21 32.45 -18.46
CA VAL A 299 27.63 31.33 -17.70
C VAL A 299 28.43 31.03 -16.43
N SER A 300 29.77 31.11 -16.48
CA SER A 300 30.62 30.81 -15.31
C SER A 300 30.41 31.80 -14.17
N GLN A 301 30.23 33.10 -14.46
CA GLN A 301 29.98 34.11 -13.42
C GLN A 301 28.58 33.98 -12.81
N GLN A 302 27.57 33.59 -13.60
CA GLN A 302 26.22 33.37 -13.08
C GLN A 302 26.10 32.06 -12.28
N VAL A 303 26.86 31.02 -12.64
CA VAL A 303 26.93 29.76 -11.87
C VAL A 303 27.68 29.96 -10.55
N GLU A 304 28.79 30.72 -10.53
CA GLU A 304 29.48 31.08 -9.28
C GLU A 304 28.61 31.95 -8.37
N ALA A 305 27.86 32.91 -8.93
CA ALA A 305 26.91 33.72 -8.16
C ALA A 305 25.75 32.88 -7.57
N ALA A 306 25.23 31.90 -8.31
CA ALA A 306 24.18 30.99 -7.83
C ALA A 306 24.69 30.00 -6.76
N GLN A 307 25.94 29.56 -6.86
CA GLN A 307 26.59 28.73 -5.84
C GLN A 307 26.89 29.52 -4.55
N GLN A 308 27.26 30.80 -4.64
CA GLN A 308 27.45 31.64 -3.46
C GLN A 308 26.14 31.96 -2.72
N LEU A 309 25.01 32.10 -3.43
CA LEU A 309 23.67 32.32 -2.84
C LEU A 309 23.11 31.08 -2.10
N THR A 310 23.50 29.88 -2.52
CA THR A 310 23.05 28.61 -1.89
C THR A 310 23.85 28.26 -0.64
N VAL A 311 25.11 28.69 -0.55
CA VAL A 311 25.94 28.51 0.67
C VAL A 311 25.51 29.48 1.79
N ALA A 312 24.99 30.66 1.46
CA ALA A 312 24.59 31.67 2.44
C ALA A 312 23.22 31.43 3.13
N SER A 313 22.43 30.42 2.71
CA SER A 313 21.05 30.20 3.18
C SER A 313 20.81 28.83 3.83
N SER A 314 21.86 28.06 4.12
CA SER A 314 21.73 26.82 4.90
C SER A 314 21.67 27.12 6.40
N PRO A 315 20.59 26.80 7.13
CA PRO A 315 20.60 26.86 8.59
C PRO A 315 21.57 25.76 9.08
N SER A 316 22.60 26.16 9.82
CA SER A 316 23.48 25.25 10.53
C SER A 316 22.65 24.34 11.45
N THR A 317 22.72 23.02 11.22
CA THR A 317 22.27 21.99 12.15
C THR A 317 23.48 21.29 12.76
N ASP A 318 24.36 22.05 13.39
CA ASP A 318 25.33 21.49 14.32
C ASP A 318 24.79 21.66 15.74
N ALA A 319 24.12 20.62 16.24
CA ALA A 319 23.89 20.44 17.66
C ALA A 319 25.16 19.84 18.26
N THR A 320 25.96 20.66 18.93
CA THR A 320 27.02 20.19 19.84
C THR A 320 26.38 19.59 21.10
N PRO A 321 26.87 18.44 21.60
CA PRO A 321 26.46 17.93 22.90
C PRO A 321 27.36 18.54 23.97
N ASP A 322 26.84 19.48 24.75
CA ASP A 322 27.48 19.95 25.98
C ASP A 322 26.76 19.39 27.22
N ALA A 323 27.59 18.78 28.08
CA ALA A 323 27.55 18.64 29.55
C ALA A 323 26.20 18.48 30.28
#